data_AF-A0A8H9HSY9-F1
#
_entry.id   AF-A0A8H9HSY9-F1
#
_cell.length_a   1.000
_cell.length_b   1.000
_cell.length_c   1.000
_cell.angle_alpha   90.00
_cell.angle_beta   90.00
_cell.angle_gamma   90.00
#
_symmetry.space_group_name_H-M   'P 1'
#
loop_
_entity.id
_entity.type
_entity.pdbx_description
1 polymer ?
#
loop_
_entity_poly.entity_id
_entity_poly.type
_entity_poly.pdbx_seq_one_letter_code
_entity_poly.pdbx_strand_id
1 'polypeptide(L)'
;MTGTEHVRKDGTGQEERAPARRKLVEGPGTLLVWVYGVMVVGAVSRSAFQIATEFGRAPLAYTLSAVAAVVYAFITYTLVRGGERARVAALVCCAVELAGVLLVGVWTLVEPSAFPDSTVWSEFGRGYLFIPVLLPVTGILWLRRPRA
;
A
#
# COMPACT_ATOMS: atom_id res chain seq x y z
N MET A 1 -29.79 36.02 -56.84
CA MET A 1 -28.43 35.53 -56.51
C MET A 1 -27.82 36.54 -55.55
N THR A 2 -27.87 36.28 -54.24
CA THR A 2 -27.11 37.05 -53.25
C THR A 2 -26.51 36.04 -52.29
N GLY A 3 -25.19 36.03 -52.27
CA GLY A 3 -24.36 35.02 -51.64
C GLY A 3 -24.40 35.05 -50.11
N THR A 4 -24.22 33.85 -49.60
CA THR A 4 -23.96 33.39 -48.24
C THR A 4 -22.86 34.14 -47.47
N GLU A 5 -23.14 34.47 -46.21
CA GLU A 5 -22.18 34.38 -45.11
C GLU A 5 -22.85 33.78 -43.87
N HIS A 6 -22.98 32.45 -43.86
CA HIS A 6 -23.20 31.71 -42.62
C HIS A 6 -21.87 31.64 -41.87
N VAL A 7 -21.71 32.51 -40.88
CA VAL A 7 -20.61 32.47 -39.92
C VAL A 7 -20.60 31.10 -39.24
N ARG A 8 -19.56 30.32 -39.56
CA ARG A 8 -19.17 29.07 -38.92
C ARG A 8 -18.86 29.34 -37.44
N LYS A 9 -19.76 28.92 -36.54
CA LYS A 9 -19.39 28.71 -35.14
C LYS A 9 -18.85 27.29 -35.01
N ASP A 10 -17.54 27.15 -35.19
CA ASP A 10 -16.78 26.00 -34.68
C ASP A 10 -16.82 26.07 -33.15
N GLY A 11 -17.91 25.59 -32.57
CA GLY A 11 -18.02 25.30 -31.15
C GLY A 11 -17.41 23.93 -30.88
N THR A 12 -16.10 23.79 -31.08
CA THR A 12 -15.34 22.73 -30.42
C THR A 12 -15.41 23.03 -28.93
N GLY A 13 -16.44 22.49 -28.28
CA GLY A 13 -16.41 22.23 -26.86
C GLY A 13 -15.20 21.35 -26.63
N GLN A 14 -14.07 21.97 -26.32
CA GLN A 14 -13.01 21.29 -25.61
C GLN A 14 -13.68 20.79 -24.34
N GLU A 15 -14.06 19.53 -24.33
CA GLU A 15 -14.03 18.75 -23.11
C GLU A 15 -12.66 19.07 -22.51
N GLU A 16 -12.66 19.92 -21.49
CA GLU A 16 -11.62 19.91 -20.47
C GLU A 16 -11.57 18.46 -20.00
N ARG A 17 -10.77 17.64 -20.67
CA ARG A 17 -10.26 16.39 -20.14
C ARG A 17 -9.46 16.82 -18.93
N ALA A 18 -10.15 16.92 -17.79
CA ALA A 18 -9.56 16.99 -16.48
C ALA A 18 -8.33 16.09 -16.51
N PRO A 19 -7.14 16.59 -16.14
CA PRO A 19 -5.87 15.95 -16.44
C PRO A 19 -6.02 14.49 -16.05
N ALA A 20 -6.00 13.60 -17.06
CA ALA A 20 -6.33 12.21 -16.89
C ALA A 20 -5.47 11.71 -15.73
N ARG A 21 -6.07 11.47 -14.56
CA ARG A 21 -5.37 11.06 -13.35
C ARG A 21 -4.59 9.82 -13.73
N ARG A 22 -3.30 9.99 -14.02
CA ARG A 22 -2.44 8.93 -14.54
C ARG A 22 -2.36 7.89 -13.44
N LYS A 23 -3.17 6.84 -13.55
CA LYS A 23 -3.36 5.84 -12.49
C LYS A 23 -1.98 5.33 -12.11
N LEU A 24 -1.73 5.13 -10.81
CA LEU A 24 -0.51 4.43 -10.36
C LEU A 24 -0.56 2.94 -10.77
N VAL A 25 -1.67 2.49 -11.33
CA VAL A 25 -1.98 1.10 -11.74
C VAL A 25 -1.61 0.83 -13.22
N GLU A 26 -0.63 1.55 -13.78
CA GLU A 26 -0.10 1.25 -15.12
C GLU A 26 1.31 0.63 -14.98
N GLY A 27 1.50 -0.58 -15.50
CA GLY A 27 2.78 -1.31 -15.48
C GLY A 27 3.10 -1.98 -14.12
N PRO A 28 4.35 -1.91 -13.61
CA PRO A 28 4.77 -2.61 -12.39
C PRO A 28 4.03 -2.18 -11.11
N GLY A 29 3.35 -1.02 -11.11
CA GLY A 29 2.48 -0.59 -10.01
C GLY A 29 1.29 -1.52 -9.79
N THR A 30 0.80 -2.20 -10.84
CA THR A 30 -0.29 -3.19 -10.74
C THR A 30 0.13 -4.40 -9.92
N LEU A 31 1.35 -4.91 -10.14
CA LEU A 31 1.89 -6.02 -9.34
C LEU A 31 2.02 -5.61 -7.87
N LEU A 32 2.49 -4.38 -7.61
CA LEU A 32 2.62 -3.85 -6.26
C LEU A 32 1.26 -3.82 -5.53
N VAL A 33 0.21 -3.33 -6.20
CA VAL A 33 -1.17 -3.33 -5.67
C VAL A 33 -1.66 -4.76 -5.40
N TRP A 34 -1.42 -5.70 -6.31
CA TRP A 34 -1.82 -7.10 -6.12
C TRP A 34 -1.16 -7.74 -4.91
N VAL A 35 0.16 -7.60 -4.78
CA VAL A 35 0.91 -8.22 -3.68
C VAL A 35 0.53 -7.56 -2.33
N TYR A 36 0.38 -6.23 -2.29
CA TYR A 36 -0.17 -5.56 -1.12
C TYR A 36 -1.59 -6.04 -0.80
N GLY A 37 -2.46 -6.19 -1.80
CA GLY A 37 -3.81 -6.71 -1.61
C GLY A 37 -3.83 -8.12 -1.00
N VAL A 38 -2.99 -9.03 -1.48
CA VAL A 38 -2.86 -10.38 -0.90
C VAL A 38 -2.36 -10.31 0.55
N MET A 39 -1.38 -9.45 0.83
CA MET A 39 -0.87 -9.25 2.19
C MET A 39 -1.93 -8.68 3.13
N VAL A 40 -2.78 -7.75 2.65
CA VAL A 40 -3.93 -7.24 3.41
C VAL A 40 -4.86 -8.38 3.79
N VAL A 41 -5.29 -9.19 2.82
CA VAL A 41 -6.21 -10.31 3.08
C VAL A 41 -5.59 -11.27 4.09
N GLY A 42 -4.34 -11.68 3.89
CA GLY A 42 -3.65 -12.58 4.82
C GLY A 42 -3.49 -12.00 6.22
N ALA A 43 -3.09 -10.73 6.34
CA ALA A 43 -2.89 -10.07 7.63
C ALA A 43 -4.22 -9.83 8.37
N VAL A 44 -5.26 -9.40 7.66
CA VAL A 44 -6.61 -9.20 8.22
C VAL A 44 -7.20 -10.53 8.67
N SER A 45 -7.19 -11.57 7.84
CA SER A 45 -7.74 -12.88 8.21
C SER A 45 -7.03 -13.46 9.44
N ARG A 46 -5.70 -13.38 9.47
CA ARG A 46 -4.89 -13.84 10.61
C ARG A 46 -5.20 -13.06 11.88
N SER A 47 -5.12 -11.73 11.82
CA SER A 47 -5.35 -10.89 13.00
C SER A 47 -6.78 -10.99 13.51
N ALA A 48 -7.78 -11.02 12.62
CA ALA A 48 -9.19 -11.20 13.01
C ALA A 48 -9.41 -12.55 13.72
N PHE A 49 -8.84 -13.64 13.19
CA PHE A 49 -8.93 -14.95 13.83
C PHE A 49 -8.25 -14.94 15.20
N GLN A 50 -6.99 -14.52 15.26
CA GLN A 50 -6.18 -14.52 16.49
C GLN A 50 -6.77 -13.62 17.59
N ILE A 51 -7.33 -12.45 17.22
CA ILE A 51 -8.01 -11.56 18.16
C ILE A 51 -9.32 -12.19 18.65
N ALA A 52 -10.06 -12.89 17.80
CA ALA A 52 -11.33 -13.49 18.18
C ALA A 52 -11.18 -14.73 19.07
N THR A 53 -10.15 -15.56 18.83
CA THR A 53 -10.02 -16.87 19.48
C THR A 53 -8.97 -16.90 20.58
N GLU A 54 -7.94 -16.07 20.51
CA GLU A 54 -6.70 -16.29 21.27
C GLU A 54 -6.15 -15.02 21.92
N PHE A 55 -6.90 -13.91 21.97
CA PHE A 55 -6.41 -12.59 22.37
C PHE A 55 -5.56 -12.55 23.65
N GLY A 56 -5.88 -13.39 24.64
CA GLY A 56 -5.15 -13.48 25.90
C GLY A 56 -3.78 -14.18 25.83
N ARG A 57 -3.44 -14.84 24.72
CA ARG A 57 -2.20 -15.62 24.57
C ARG A 57 -1.02 -14.74 24.16
N ALA A 58 -1.23 -13.80 23.23
CA ALA A 58 -0.19 -12.91 22.73
C ALA A 58 -0.77 -11.56 22.24
N PRO A 59 -1.33 -10.72 23.14
CA PRO A 59 -2.05 -9.51 22.76
C PRO A 59 -1.20 -8.52 21.94
N LEU A 60 0.08 -8.42 22.27
CA LEU A 60 1.03 -7.57 21.55
C LEU A 60 1.27 -8.05 20.11
N ALA A 61 1.45 -9.36 19.92
CA ALA A 61 1.69 -9.95 18.60
C ALA A 61 0.48 -9.74 17.66
N TYR A 62 -0.73 -9.90 18.19
CA TYR A 62 -1.95 -9.78 17.40
C TYR A 62 -2.28 -8.32 17.08
N THR A 63 -2.03 -7.41 18.02
CA THR A 63 -2.18 -5.97 17.80
C THR A 63 -1.21 -5.48 16.73
N LEU A 64 0.06 -5.90 16.78
CA LEU A 64 1.04 -5.57 15.72
C LEU A 64 0.61 -6.11 14.35
N SER A 65 0.03 -7.31 14.30
CA SER A 65 -0.50 -7.88 13.06
C SER A 65 -1.72 -7.11 12.54
N ALA A 66 -2.60 -6.63 13.43
CA ALA A 66 -3.72 -5.76 13.06
C ALA A 66 -3.25 -4.38 12.56
N VAL A 67 -2.24 -3.78 13.21
CA VAL A 67 -1.62 -2.53 12.74
C VAL A 67 -1.00 -2.73 11.35
N ALA A 68 -0.29 -3.84 11.13
CA ALA A 68 0.26 -4.17 9.82
C ALA A 68 -0.84 -4.26 8.76
N ALA A 69 -1.95 -4.93 9.07
CA ALA A 69 -3.10 -5.04 8.17
C ALA A 69 -3.67 -3.67 7.76
N VAL A 70 -3.81 -2.74 8.72
CA VAL A 70 -4.27 -1.37 8.46
C VAL A 70 -3.29 -0.61 7.58
N VAL A 71 -1.99 -0.71 7.86
CA VAL A 71 -0.94 -0.06 7.06
C VAL A 71 -0.97 -0.56 5.61
N TYR A 72 -1.01 -1.88 5.41
CA TYR A 72 -1.08 -2.47 4.07
C TYR A 72 -2.36 -2.06 3.33
N ALA A 73 -3.50 -1.98 4.02
CA ALA A 73 -4.76 -1.57 3.43
C ALA A 73 -4.69 -0.11 2.96
N PHE A 74 -4.07 0.76 3.76
CA PHE A 74 -3.89 2.16 3.41
C PHE A 74 -2.91 2.34 2.23
N ILE A 75 -1.83 1.57 2.18
CA ILE A 75 -0.91 1.58 1.03
C ILE A 75 -1.63 1.12 -0.24
N THR A 76 -2.37 0.01 -0.16
CA THR A 76 -3.18 -0.49 -1.28
C THR A 76 -4.16 0.58 -1.76
N TYR A 77 -4.88 1.22 -0.83
CA TYR A 77 -5.86 2.25 -1.14
C TYR A 77 -5.23 3.47 -1.83
N THR A 78 -4.10 3.96 -1.30
CA THR A 78 -3.40 5.13 -1.87
C THR A 78 -2.83 4.82 -3.25
N LEU A 79 -2.30 3.61 -3.47
CA LEU A 79 -1.85 3.14 -4.78
C LEU A 79 -3.02 3.05 -5.78
N VAL A 80 -4.16 2.50 -5.39
CA VAL A 80 -5.34 2.41 -6.28
C VAL A 80 -5.89 3.80 -6.63
N ARG A 81 -5.95 4.74 -5.68
CA ARG A 81 -6.56 6.05 -5.89
C ARG A 81 -5.76 6.96 -6.84
N GLY A 82 -4.43 6.82 -6.86
CA GLY A 82 -3.56 7.56 -7.78
C GLY A 82 -3.46 9.07 -7.51
N GLY A 83 -2.38 9.69 -8.01
CA GLY A 83 -2.13 11.14 -7.96
C GLY A 83 -0.96 11.56 -7.06
N GLU A 84 -0.53 12.83 -7.16
CA GLU A 84 0.65 13.38 -6.45
C GLU A 84 0.57 13.21 -4.93
N ARG A 85 -0.56 13.61 -4.32
CA ARG A 85 -0.79 13.52 -2.87
C ARG A 85 -0.88 12.07 -2.39
N ALA A 86 -1.50 11.20 -3.20
CA ALA A 86 -1.58 9.77 -2.91
C ALA A 86 -0.19 9.10 -2.98
N ARG A 87 0.69 9.58 -3.87
CA ARG A 87 2.07 9.12 -4.00
C ARG A 87 2.90 9.44 -2.76
N VAL A 88 2.77 10.68 -2.24
CA VAL A 88 3.43 11.09 -0.99
C VAL A 88 2.90 10.28 0.19
N ALA A 89 1.58 10.10 0.28
CA ALA A 89 0.97 9.27 1.32
C ALA A 89 1.47 7.82 1.25
N ALA A 90 1.50 7.22 0.06
CA ALA A 90 2.02 5.87 -0.13
C ALA A 90 3.50 5.76 0.27
N LEU A 91 4.33 6.77 -0.03
CA LEU A 91 5.73 6.82 0.39
C LEU A 91 5.88 6.83 1.91
N VAL A 92 5.10 7.68 2.60
CA VAL A 92 5.10 7.74 4.07
C VAL A 92 4.67 6.40 4.65
N CYS A 93 3.63 5.79 4.10
CA CYS A 93 3.14 4.50 4.58
C CYS A 93 4.14 3.36 4.33
N CYS A 94 4.79 3.31 3.17
CA CYS A 94 5.89 2.36 2.93
C CYS A 94 7.06 2.60 3.91
N ALA A 95 7.38 3.85 4.26
CA ALA A 95 8.42 4.12 5.25
C ALA A 95 8.01 3.66 6.66
N VAL A 96 6.76 3.89 7.05
CA VAL A 96 6.20 3.39 8.32
C VAL A 96 6.18 1.87 8.36
N GLU A 97 5.77 1.22 7.27
CA GLU A 97 5.81 -0.23 7.12
C GLU A 97 7.23 -0.76 7.28
N LEU A 98 8.20 -0.19 6.56
CA LEU A 98 9.59 -0.61 6.65
C LEU A 98 10.14 -0.42 8.06
N ALA A 99 9.85 0.70 8.71
CA ALA A 99 10.22 0.94 10.09
C ALA A 99 9.58 -0.09 11.03
N GLY A 100 8.29 -0.38 10.86
CA GLY A 100 7.57 -1.38 11.64
C GLY A 100 8.18 -2.77 11.50
N VAL A 101 8.48 -3.20 10.28
CA VAL A 101 9.11 -4.51 10.00
C VAL A 101 10.50 -4.61 10.59
N LEU A 102 11.30 -3.56 10.51
CA LEU A 102 12.65 -3.55 11.06
C LEU A 102 12.62 -3.53 12.59
N LEU A 103 11.81 -2.66 13.20
CA LEU A 103 11.70 -2.54 14.65
C LEU A 103 11.15 -3.83 15.26
N VAL A 104 10.05 -4.36 14.73
CA VAL A 104 9.46 -5.61 15.22
C VAL A 104 10.36 -6.80 14.90
N GLY A 105 10.99 -6.84 13.72
CA GLY A 105 11.96 -7.87 13.37
C GLY A 105 13.13 -7.92 14.37
N VAL A 106 13.75 -6.79 14.66
CA VAL A 106 14.82 -6.69 15.68
C VAL A 106 14.30 -7.08 17.06
N TRP A 107 13.13 -6.58 17.48
CA TRP A 107 12.56 -6.91 18.78
C TRP A 107 12.32 -8.42 18.92
N THR A 108 11.78 -9.07 17.89
CA THR A 108 11.54 -10.52 17.91
C THR A 108 12.83 -11.35 18.01
N LEU A 109 13.98 -10.79 17.60
CA LEU A 109 15.29 -11.43 17.76
C LEU A 109 15.93 -11.16 19.12
N VAL A 110 15.78 -9.94 19.64
CA VAL A 110 16.38 -9.50 20.92
C VAL A 110 15.63 -10.07 22.11
N GLU A 111 14.30 -10.07 22.06
CA GLU A 111 13.45 -10.57 23.14
C GLU A 111 12.39 -11.53 22.59
N PRO A 112 12.77 -12.77 22.22
CA PRO A 112 11.82 -13.76 21.74
C PRO A 112 10.74 -14.10 22.78
N SER A 113 11.05 -13.98 24.08
CA SER A 113 10.13 -14.30 25.16
C SER A 113 8.92 -13.34 25.24
N ALA A 114 9.06 -12.11 24.74
CA ALA A 114 7.98 -11.15 24.64
C ALA A 114 6.97 -11.47 23.52
N PHE A 115 7.29 -12.42 22.64
CA PHE A 115 6.44 -12.86 21.53
C PHE A 115 6.10 -14.35 21.65
N PRO A 116 5.03 -14.69 22.40
CA PRO A 116 4.54 -16.07 22.46
C PRO A 116 4.07 -16.57 21.09
N ASP A 117 3.67 -15.65 20.21
CA ASP A 117 3.26 -15.92 18.83
C ASP A 117 3.93 -14.97 17.84
N SER A 118 4.10 -15.46 16.61
CA SER A 118 4.64 -14.66 15.51
C SER A 118 3.63 -13.63 14.98
N THR A 119 4.16 -12.50 14.52
CA THR A 119 3.47 -11.44 13.80
C THR A 119 3.82 -11.47 12.33
N VAL A 120 3.11 -10.67 11.53
CA VAL A 120 3.45 -10.49 10.10
C VAL A 120 4.88 -9.93 9.92
N TRP A 121 5.38 -9.19 10.90
CA TRP A 121 6.69 -8.53 10.88
C TRP A 121 7.79 -9.30 11.62
N SER A 122 7.48 -10.44 12.24
CA SER A 122 8.45 -11.23 13.00
C SER A 122 9.60 -11.71 12.13
N GLU A 123 10.82 -11.63 12.66
CA GLU A 123 12.05 -11.98 11.94
C GLU A 123 12.13 -11.32 10.56
N PHE A 124 11.75 -10.04 10.47
CA PHE A 124 11.68 -9.28 9.23
C PHE A 124 10.72 -9.85 8.18
N GLY A 125 9.69 -10.58 8.61
CA GLY A 125 8.74 -11.23 7.71
C GLY A 125 9.24 -12.54 7.12
N ARG A 126 10.16 -13.25 7.79
CA ARG A 126 10.67 -14.56 7.34
C ARG A 126 9.55 -15.57 7.04
N GLY A 127 8.48 -15.57 7.84
CA GLY A 127 7.30 -16.41 7.61
C GLY A 127 6.52 -16.09 6.33
N TYR A 128 6.81 -14.95 5.70
CA TYR A 128 6.21 -14.48 4.45
C TYR A 128 7.29 -14.30 3.38
N LEU A 129 8.40 -15.06 3.43
CA LEU A 129 9.50 -14.96 2.45
C LEU A 129 10.08 -13.54 2.33
N PHE A 130 10.14 -12.79 3.43
CA PHE A 130 10.60 -11.39 3.49
C PHE A 130 9.79 -10.40 2.65
N ILE A 131 8.59 -10.80 2.18
CA ILE A 131 7.66 -9.92 1.47
C ILE A 131 7.40 -8.59 2.23
N PRO A 132 7.21 -8.58 3.56
CA PRO A 132 7.04 -7.33 4.33
C PRO A 132 8.19 -6.33 4.24
N VAL A 133 9.43 -6.77 3.95
CA VAL A 133 10.57 -5.86 3.73
C VAL A 133 10.66 -5.47 2.25
N LEU A 134 10.49 -6.44 1.36
CA LEU A 134 10.66 -6.23 -0.08
C LEU A 134 9.59 -5.29 -0.64
N LEU A 135 8.35 -5.38 -0.18
CA LEU A 135 7.24 -4.53 -0.60
C LEU A 135 7.49 -3.03 -0.37
N PRO A 136 7.77 -2.55 0.86
CA PRO A 136 7.97 -1.14 1.09
C PRO A 136 9.24 -0.62 0.41
N VAL A 137 10.30 -1.42 0.32
CA VAL A 137 11.53 -1.04 -0.40
C VAL A 137 11.24 -0.85 -1.89
N THR A 138 10.60 -1.83 -2.53
CA THR A 138 10.22 -1.74 -3.95
C THR A 138 9.21 -0.62 -4.20
N GLY A 139 8.24 -0.43 -3.30
CA GLY A 139 7.28 0.66 -3.32
C GLY A 139 7.96 2.03 -3.25
N ILE A 140 8.89 2.24 -2.31
CA ILE A 140 9.65 3.50 -2.21
C ILE A 140 10.47 3.75 -3.47
N LEU A 141 11.20 2.75 -3.97
CA LEU A 141 12.02 2.89 -5.18
C LEU A 141 11.17 3.25 -6.40
N TRP A 142 10.02 2.59 -6.56
CA TRP A 142 9.10 2.87 -7.67
C TRP A 142 8.42 4.24 -7.53
N LEU A 143 7.94 4.57 -6.33
CA LEU A 143 7.33 5.87 -6.03
C LEU A 143 8.35 7.01 -6.07
N ARG A 144 9.66 6.77 -5.97
CA ARG A 144 10.69 7.79 -6.16
C ARG A 144 11.10 8.03 -7.61
N ARG A 145 10.82 7.10 -8.54
CA ARG A 145 11.18 7.30 -9.95
C ARG A 145 10.41 8.47 -10.57
N PRO A 146 11.09 9.52 -11.05
CA PRO A 146 10.44 10.55 -11.87
C PRO A 146 9.79 9.85 -13.07
N ARG A 147 8.51 10.13 -13.34
CA ARG A 147 7.92 9.66 -14.60
C ARG A 147 8.53 10.54 -15.70
N ALA A 148 9.39 9.95 -16.54
CA ALA A 148 9.85 10.57 -17.77
C ALA A 148 8.67 10.83 -18.73
#